data_AF-A0A482RBB1-F1
#
_entry.id   AF-A0A482RBB1-F1
#
_cell.length_a   1.000
_cell.length_b   1.000
_cell.length_c   1.000
_cell.angle_alpha   90.00
_cell.angle_beta   90.00
_cell.angle_gamma   90.00
#
_symmetry.space_group_name_H-M   'P 1'
#
loop_
_entity.id
_entity.type
_entity.pdbx_description
1 polymer ?
#
loop_
_entity_poly.entity_id
_entity_poly.type
_entity_poly.pdbx_seq_one_letter_code
_entity_poly.pdbx_strand_id
1 'polypeptide(L)'
;MQMIMGVTNPEGKRKYFAAAFPSACGKTNFAMLIPTLPGWKVETVGDDIAWMRFDKDGRLRAINPEAGYFGVAPGTSTKTNPMALKAASSNSIFTNVAVDSEGNPWWEGLTKEPPKEMTSWRTCATAPRARARTHVRTRVRTPPSPPHSLHCHCLPIVRAVRKPWTAGCGEDAAHPNSRFTAPASQCPIIDPSWEGMSLASCVHASSLSCGRALLQRA
;
A
#
# COMPACT_ATOMS: atom_id res chain seq x y z
N MET A 1 1.68 -14.12 7.57
CA MET A 1 2.21 -12.99 6.79
C MET A 1 3.25 -12.29 7.64
N GLN A 2 4.48 -12.28 7.16
CA GLN A 2 5.66 -11.72 7.82
C GLN A 2 6.27 -10.67 6.90
N MET A 3 6.37 -9.45 7.39
CA MET A 3 7.10 -8.36 6.75
C MET A 3 8.59 -8.39 7.15
N ILE A 4 9.44 -7.70 6.39
CA ILE A 4 10.85 -7.50 6.70
C ILE A 4 11.19 -6.01 6.53
N MET A 5 11.92 -5.45 7.50
CA MET A 5 12.41 -4.07 7.43
C MET A 5 13.83 -3.95 7.97
N GLY A 6 14.61 -3.06 7.36
CA GLY A 6 15.88 -2.57 7.87
C GLY A 6 15.65 -1.33 8.73
N VAL A 7 16.28 -1.29 9.90
CA VAL A 7 16.26 -0.13 10.80
C VAL A 7 17.69 0.30 11.07
N THR A 8 18.00 1.56 10.79
CA THR A 8 19.31 2.16 11.05
C THR A 8 19.16 3.19 12.16
N ASN A 9 19.99 3.06 13.21
CA ASN A 9 20.00 3.99 14.33
C ASN A 9 20.81 5.28 14.00
N PRO A 10 20.79 6.31 14.87
CA PRO A 10 21.55 7.56 14.64
C PRO A 10 23.08 7.39 14.56
N GLU A 11 23.62 6.27 15.04
CA GLU A 11 25.05 5.92 14.93
C GLU A 11 25.39 5.22 13.61
N GLY A 12 24.41 5.02 12.71
CA GLY A 12 24.60 4.32 11.44
C GLY A 12 24.58 2.78 11.54
N LYS A 13 24.29 2.21 12.71
CA LYS A 13 24.18 0.75 12.89
C LYS A 13 22.83 0.26 12.37
N ARG A 14 22.87 -0.59 11.34
CA ARG A 14 21.69 -1.22 10.73
C ARG A 14 21.40 -2.60 11.35
N LYS A 15 20.12 -2.89 11.55
CA LYS A 15 19.59 -4.20 11.93
C LYS A 15 18.31 -4.51 11.14
N TYR A 16 18.06 -5.80 10.89
CA TYR A 16 16.86 -6.24 10.19
C TYR A 16 15.88 -6.93 11.14
N PHE A 17 14.60 -6.67 10.92
CA PHE A 17 13.50 -7.19 11.74
C PHE A 17 12.49 -7.86 10.83
N ALA A 18 12.06 -9.07 11.20
CA ALA A 18 10.86 -9.68 10.63
C ALA A 18 9.70 -9.48 11.60
N ALA A 19 8.50 -9.18 11.11
CA ALA A 19 7.34 -9.01 11.98
C ALA A 19 6.07 -9.67 11.42
N ALA A 20 5.41 -10.46 12.27
CA ALA A 20 4.16 -11.14 11.94
C ALA A 20 2.97 -10.38 12.56
N PHE A 21 2.04 -9.94 11.71
CA PHE A 21 0.76 -9.37 12.13
C PHE A 21 -0.39 -10.08 11.37
N PRO A 22 -1.57 -10.26 12.01
CA PRO A 22 -2.78 -10.69 11.30
C PRO A 22 -3.14 -9.76 10.13
N SER A 23 -4.03 -10.22 9.24
CA SER A 23 -4.47 -9.42 8.08
C SER A 23 -5.03 -8.06 8.51
N ALA A 24 -4.80 -7.03 7.70
CA ALA A 24 -5.26 -5.66 7.95
C ALA A 24 -4.80 -4.98 9.27
N CYS A 25 -3.89 -5.57 10.05
CA CYS A 25 -3.36 -4.98 11.29
C CYS A 25 -2.16 -4.03 11.09
N GLY A 26 -2.05 -3.36 9.94
CA GLY A 26 -1.02 -2.32 9.73
C GLY A 26 0.37 -2.79 9.26
N LYS A 27 0.51 -4.02 8.73
CA LYS A 27 1.80 -4.55 8.22
C LYS A 27 2.50 -3.61 7.25
N THR A 28 1.82 -3.26 6.14
CA THR A 28 2.37 -2.39 5.09
C THR A 28 2.73 -1.02 5.65
N ASN A 29 1.96 -0.49 6.62
CA ASN A 29 2.27 0.79 7.26
C ASN A 29 3.52 0.69 8.15
N PHE A 30 3.71 -0.42 8.86
CA PHE A 30 4.92 -0.65 9.66
C PHE A 30 6.14 -0.91 8.77
N ALA A 31 5.98 -1.64 7.66
CA ALA A 31 7.07 -1.99 6.75
C ALA A 31 7.60 -0.76 6.02
N MET A 32 6.71 0.19 5.71
CA MET A 32 7.00 1.43 4.99
C MET A 32 6.99 2.67 5.90
N LEU A 33 7.31 2.47 7.17
CA LEU A 33 7.24 3.52 8.20
C LEU A 33 8.24 4.65 7.91
N ILE A 34 7.77 5.90 8.03
CA ILE A 34 8.66 7.06 8.17
C ILE A 34 8.90 7.30 9.66
N PRO A 35 10.13 7.15 10.16
CA PRO A 35 10.43 7.38 11.57
C PRO A 35 10.14 8.82 11.99
N THR A 36 9.51 9.00 13.15
CA THR A 36 9.34 10.31 13.79
C THR A 36 10.51 10.66 14.73
N LEU A 37 11.38 9.70 15.01
CA LEU A 37 12.55 9.87 15.86
C LEU A 37 13.75 10.39 15.05
N PRO A 38 14.40 11.50 15.47
CA PRO A 38 15.55 12.05 14.77
C PRO A 38 16.70 11.04 14.61
N GLY A 39 17.31 11.01 13.43
CA GLY A 39 18.45 10.14 13.12
C GLY A 39 18.11 8.66 12.90
N TRP A 40 16.86 8.24 13.11
CA TRP A 40 16.41 6.90 12.77
C TRP A 40 15.97 6.82 11.32
N LYS A 41 16.36 5.73 10.65
CA LYS A 41 15.97 5.44 9.27
C LYS A 41 15.33 4.05 9.21
N VAL A 42 14.27 3.94 8.42
CA VAL A 42 13.61 2.68 8.08
C VAL A 42 13.69 2.47 6.58
N GLU A 43 13.99 1.24 6.17
CA GLU A 43 13.97 0.77 4.80
C GLU A 43 13.14 -0.52 4.70
N THR A 44 12.28 -0.60 3.69
CA THR A 44 11.37 -1.72 3.43
C THR A 44 12.08 -2.81 2.65
N VAL A 45 11.91 -4.07 3.05
CA VAL A 45 12.41 -5.23 2.29
C VAL A 45 11.25 -6.00 1.66
N GLY A 46 10.20 -6.23 2.44
CA GLY A 46 8.96 -6.86 2.00
C GLY A 46 7.87 -6.67 3.06
N ASP A 47 6.60 -6.71 2.67
CA ASP A 47 5.49 -6.43 3.58
C ASP A 47 4.57 -7.62 3.88
N ASP A 48 4.71 -8.75 3.16
CA ASP A 48 3.80 -9.88 3.29
C ASP A 48 4.46 -11.25 3.55
N ILE A 49 5.52 -11.58 2.81
CA ILE A 49 6.20 -12.88 2.92
C ILE A 49 7.69 -12.75 3.26
N ALA A 50 8.13 -13.58 4.21
CA ALA A 50 9.54 -13.76 4.55
C ALA A 50 9.91 -15.24 4.41
N TRP A 51 10.87 -15.55 3.55
CA TRP A 51 11.52 -16.86 3.52
C TRP A 51 12.79 -16.80 4.34
N MET A 52 12.90 -17.69 5.34
CA MET A 52 13.99 -17.64 6.32
C MET A 52 14.75 -18.95 6.37
N ARG A 53 16.07 -18.86 6.53
CA ARG A 53 16.96 -20.03 6.69
C ARG A 53 18.21 -19.65 7.48
N PHE A 54 18.68 -20.53 8.35
CA PHE A 54 19.99 -20.37 8.98
C PHE A 54 21.11 -20.55 7.95
N ASP A 55 22.07 -19.64 7.94
CA ASP A 55 23.32 -19.82 7.19
C ASP A 55 24.32 -20.72 7.95
N LYS A 56 25.46 -20.98 7.32
CA LYS A 56 26.55 -21.81 7.88
C LYS A 56 27.15 -21.26 9.19
N ASP A 57 26.97 -19.96 9.46
CA ASP A 57 27.48 -19.29 10.65
C ASP A 57 26.40 -19.23 11.76
N GLY A 58 25.26 -19.88 11.55
CA GLY A 58 24.14 -19.91 12.50
C GLY A 58 23.31 -18.62 12.52
N ARG A 59 23.47 -17.73 11.55
CA ARG A 59 22.65 -16.50 11.46
C ARG A 59 21.37 -16.77 10.68
N LEU A 60 20.24 -16.32 11.21
CA LEU A 60 18.96 -16.42 10.51
C LEU A 60 18.92 -15.42 9.35
N ARG A 61 18.96 -15.91 8.12
CA ARG A 61 18.83 -15.12 6.89
C ARG A 61 17.38 -15.02 6.48
N ALA A 62 17.02 -13.91 5.84
CA ALA A 62 15.70 -13.73 5.25
C ALA A 62 15.78 -13.10 3.86
N ILE A 63 14.83 -13.48 3.01
CA ILE A 63 14.56 -12.86 1.71
C ILE A 63 13.06 -12.53 1.60
N ASN A 64 12.75 -11.49 0.84
CA ASN A 64 11.40 -11.28 0.30
C ASN A 64 11.30 -12.02 -1.06
N PRO A 65 10.44 -13.04 -1.20
CA PRO A 65 10.28 -13.75 -2.46
C PRO A 65 9.40 -12.98 -3.48
N GLU A 66 8.86 -11.81 -3.12
CA GLU A 66 7.93 -11.04 -3.94
C GLU A 66 8.60 -9.85 -4.62
N ALA A 67 8.23 -9.55 -5.87
CA ALA A 67 8.77 -8.41 -6.64
C ALA A 67 7.90 -7.13 -6.57
N GLY A 68 6.86 -7.14 -5.73
CA GLY A 68 5.88 -6.06 -5.66
C GLY A 68 5.05 -6.11 -4.40
N TYR A 69 4.21 -5.09 -4.23
CA TYR A 69 3.27 -4.97 -3.12
C TYR A 69 1.85 -5.25 -3.62
N PHE A 70 1.08 -6.01 -2.84
CA PHE A 70 -0.35 -6.23 -3.06
C PHE A 70 -1.18 -5.67 -1.88
N GLY A 71 -1.06 -4.36 -1.68
CA GLY A 71 -1.58 -3.66 -0.51
C GLY A 71 -3.09 -3.42 -0.54
N VAL A 72 -3.70 -3.39 0.65
CA VAL A 72 -5.09 -2.93 0.85
C VAL A 72 -5.14 -1.43 0.58
N ALA A 73 -6.03 -1.00 -0.32
CA ALA A 73 -6.15 0.41 -0.67
C ALA A 73 -6.85 1.24 0.42
N PRO A 74 -8.05 0.88 0.93
CA PRO A 74 -8.78 1.69 1.91
C PRO A 74 -7.96 2.01 3.16
N GLY A 75 -8.02 3.27 3.59
CA GLY A 75 -7.21 3.80 4.70
C GLY A 75 -5.79 4.23 4.33
N THR A 76 -5.29 3.91 3.13
CA THR A 76 -4.00 4.40 2.63
C THR A 76 -4.11 5.86 2.18
N SER A 77 -3.29 6.74 2.73
CA SER A 77 -3.28 8.18 2.40
C SER A 77 -1.87 8.76 2.56
N THR A 78 -1.69 10.02 2.17
CA THR A 78 -0.44 10.76 2.41
C THR A 78 -0.11 10.89 3.88
N LYS A 79 -1.13 10.86 4.76
CA LYS A 79 -0.96 10.91 6.22
C LYS A 79 -0.60 9.55 6.81
N THR A 80 -1.21 8.47 6.32
CA THR A 80 -1.05 7.13 6.92
C THR A 80 0.10 6.35 6.34
N ASN A 81 0.31 6.41 5.02
CA ASN A 81 1.39 5.71 4.35
C ASN A 81 1.75 6.40 3.00
N PRO A 82 2.49 7.52 3.05
CA PRO A 82 2.92 8.23 1.84
C PRO A 82 3.88 7.40 0.96
N MET A 83 4.57 6.41 1.53
CA MET A 83 5.49 5.55 0.77
C MET A 83 4.73 4.56 -0.12
N ALA A 84 3.64 3.97 0.40
CA ALA A 84 2.73 3.15 -0.41
C ALA A 84 2.12 3.95 -1.56
N LEU A 85 1.68 5.20 -1.32
CA LEU A 85 1.15 6.06 -2.39
C LEU A 85 2.20 6.37 -3.45
N LYS A 86 3.44 6.66 -3.04
CA LYS A 86 4.55 6.90 -3.98
C LYS A 86 4.87 5.64 -4.78
N ALA A 87 4.90 4.47 -4.13
CA ALA A 87 5.10 3.19 -4.81
C ALA A 87 3.98 2.91 -5.83
N ALA A 88 2.73 3.23 -5.50
CA ALA A 88 1.57 3.01 -6.36
C ALA A 88 1.29 4.12 -7.40
N SER A 89 2.14 5.15 -7.47
CA SER A 89 1.88 6.38 -8.26
C SER A 89 2.04 6.23 -9.78
N SER A 90 2.63 5.13 -10.24
CA SER A 90 2.81 4.82 -11.66
C SER A 90 2.90 3.30 -11.87
N ASN A 91 2.70 2.81 -13.09
CA ASN A 91 2.83 1.39 -13.46
C ASN A 91 2.12 0.41 -12.50
N SER A 92 0.99 0.85 -11.92
CA SER A 92 0.29 0.13 -10.87
C SER A 92 -1.09 -0.31 -11.34
N ILE A 93 -1.53 -1.46 -10.83
CA ILE A 93 -2.85 -2.02 -11.11
C ILE A 93 -3.72 -1.85 -9.88
N PHE A 94 -4.88 -1.22 -10.04
CA PHE A 94 -5.86 -1.07 -8.97
C PHE A 94 -7.07 -1.98 -9.22
N THR A 95 -7.49 -2.69 -8.17
CA THR A 95 -8.59 -3.66 -8.24
C THR A 95 -9.68 -3.28 -7.25
N ASN A 96 -10.92 -3.14 -7.75
CA ASN A 96 -12.12 -2.81 -6.97
C ASN A 96 -12.08 -1.46 -6.22
N VAL A 97 -11.35 -0.49 -6.74
CA VAL A 97 -11.36 0.91 -6.25
C VAL A 97 -12.42 1.73 -6.99
N ALA A 98 -12.81 2.88 -6.43
CA ALA A 98 -13.56 3.88 -7.16
C ALA A 98 -12.66 4.58 -8.20
N VAL A 99 -13.26 5.25 -9.17
CA VAL A 99 -12.55 6.09 -10.14
C VAL A 99 -13.26 7.43 -10.25
N ASP A 100 -12.51 8.53 -10.14
CA ASP A 100 -13.06 9.87 -10.30
C ASP A 100 -13.34 10.24 -11.78
N SER A 101 -13.83 11.45 -12.01
CA SER A 101 -14.14 11.96 -13.35
C SER A 101 -12.90 12.14 -14.24
N GLU A 102 -11.70 12.21 -13.66
CA GLU A 102 -10.42 12.34 -14.36
C GLU A 102 -9.78 10.97 -14.68
N GLY A 103 -10.34 9.89 -14.13
CA GLY A 103 -9.83 8.54 -14.31
C GLY A 103 -8.84 8.10 -13.23
N ASN A 104 -8.69 8.87 -12.14
CA ASN A 104 -7.81 8.53 -11.04
C ASN A 104 -8.50 7.58 -10.05
N PRO A 105 -7.78 6.60 -9.48
CA PRO A 105 -8.33 5.71 -8.48
C PRO A 105 -8.62 6.45 -7.16
N TRP A 106 -9.71 6.08 -6.49
CA TRP A 106 -10.10 6.62 -5.21
C TRP A 106 -10.63 5.52 -4.26
N TRP A 107 -10.45 5.72 -2.96
CA TRP A 107 -10.95 4.86 -1.90
C TRP A 107 -11.14 5.65 -0.60
N GLU A 108 -11.84 5.04 0.35
CA GLU A 108 -12.14 5.61 1.65
C GLU A 108 -10.86 5.97 2.40
N GLY A 109 -10.76 7.25 2.79
CA GLY A 109 -9.62 7.78 3.52
C GLY A 109 -8.46 8.28 2.67
N LEU A 110 -8.51 8.18 1.32
CA LEU A 110 -7.47 8.73 0.45
C LEU A 110 -7.36 10.26 0.57
N THR A 111 -8.51 10.94 0.55
CA THR A 111 -8.65 12.39 0.71
C THR A 111 -9.55 12.71 1.91
N LYS A 112 -9.46 13.94 2.44
CA LYS A 112 -10.34 14.41 3.53
C LYS A 112 -11.81 14.41 3.10
N GLU A 113 -12.08 14.88 1.89
CA GLU A 113 -13.40 14.91 1.28
C GLU A 113 -13.40 14.07 0.00
N PRO A 114 -14.43 13.26 -0.24
CA PRO A 114 -14.55 12.49 -1.47
C PRO A 114 -14.79 13.41 -2.67
N PRO A 115 -14.29 13.06 -3.88
CA PRO A 115 -14.68 13.72 -5.11
C PRO A 115 -16.20 13.72 -5.30
N LYS A 116 -16.73 14.79 -5.92
CA LYS A 116 -18.19 14.98 -6.10
C LYS A 116 -18.83 13.91 -6.97
N GLU A 117 -18.10 13.46 -7.99
CA GLU A 117 -18.56 12.47 -8.95
C GLU A 117 -17.51 11.36 -9.07
N MET A 118 -17.92 10.13 -8.83
CA MET A 118 -17.07 8.95 -9.00
C MET A 118 -17.86 7.81 -9.62
N THR A 119 -17.15 6.83 -10.15
CA THR A 119 -17.67 5.52 -10.52
C THR A 119 -17.18 4.53 -9.49
N SER A 120 -18.08 3.86 -8.77
CA SER A 120 -17.69 2.87 -7.76
C SER A 120 -17.28 1.53 -8.38
N TRP A 121 -16.76 0.66 -7.53
CA TRP A 121 -16.32 -0.68 -7.89
C TRP A 121 -17.46 -1.68 -8.18
N ARG A 122 -18.61 -1.50 -7.52
CA ARG A 122 -19.87 -2.24 -7.75
C ARG A 122 -20.94 -1.33 -8.32
N THR A 123 -21.98 -1.91 -8.93
CA THR A 123 -23.23 -1.19 -9.17
C THR A 123 -23.87 -0.73 -7.86
N CYS A 124 -23.94 0.59 -7.64
CA CYS A 124 -24.85 1.15 -6.66
C CYS A 124 -26.30 0.87 -7.09
N ALA A 125 -27.12 0.31 -6.19
CA ALA A 125 -28.50 -0.09 -6.48
C ALA A 125 -29.42 1.12 -6.76
N THR A 126 -29.10 2.28 -6.16
CA THR A 126 -29.90 3.50 -6.20
C THR A 126 -29.47 4.49 -7.29
N ALA A 127 -28.36 4.23 -8.00
CA ALA A 127 -27.86 5.14 -9.03
C ALA A 127 -28.67 5.04 -10.34
N PRO A 128 -29.05 6.18 -10.95
CA PRO A 128 -29.77 6.20 -12.23
C PRO A 128 -29.00 5.44 -13.32
N ARG A 129 -29.72 4.69 -14.17
CA ARG A 129 -29.14 3.95 -15.30
C ARG A 129 -28.56 4.92 -16.34
N ALA A 130 -27.27 5.24 -16.25
CA ALA A 130 -26.55 5.94 -17.31
C ALA A 130 -26.07 4.97 -18.41
N ARG A 131 -26.08 5.40 -19.68
CA ARG A 131 -25.55 4.61 -20.81
C ARG A 131 -24.03 4.47 -20.66
N ALA A 132 -23.57 3.29 -20.28
CA ALA A 132 -22.15 2.98 -20.21
C ALA A 132 -21.53 2.97 -21.62
N ARG A 133 -20.60 3.88 -21.91
CA ARG A 133 -19.62 3.67 -22.99
C ARG A 133 -18.70 2.55 -22.52
N THR A 134 -18.58 1.45 -23.28
CA THR A 134 -17.92 0.19 -22.89
C THR A 134 -16.40 0.19 -23.07
N HIS A 135 -15.83 1.14 -23.81
CA HIS A 135 -14.37 1.24 -24.00
C HIS A 135 -13.92 2.70 -23.99
N VAL A 136 -13.11 3.06 -22.98
CA VAL A 136 -12.20 4.20 -23.08
C VAL A 136 -10.82 3.60 -23.25
N ARG A 137 -10.34 3.57 -24.50
CA ARG A 137 -8.93 3.33 -24.80
C ARG A 137 -8.26 4.70 -24.67
N THR A 138 -7.76 5.04 -23.49
CA THR A 138 -6.99 6.28 -23.33
C THR A 138 -5.70 6.13 -24.13
N ARG A 139 -5.61 6.79 -25.29
CA ARG A 139 -4.32 7.03 -25.93
C ARG A 139 -3.48 7.84 -24.97
N VAL A 140 -2.25 7.38 -24.71
CA VAL A 140 -1.20 8.17 -24.08
C VAL A 140 -1.04 9.45 -24.90
N ARG A 141 -1.54 10.56 -24.37
CA ARG A 141 -1.08 11.90 -24.73
C ARG A 141 -0.31 12.39 -23.53
N THR A 142 0.98 12.64 -23.70
CA THR A 142 1.85 13.36 -22.77
C THR A 142 1.58 14.86 -22.91
N PRO A 143 1.02 15.57 -21.91
CA PRO A 143 1.07 17.01 -21.84
C PRO A 143 2.18 17.46 -20.86
N PRO A 144 2.69 18.69 -20.99
CA PRO A 144 3.67 19.24 -20.05
C PRO A 144 3.01 19.58 -18.70
N SER A 145 3.77 19.39 -17.63
CA SER A 145 3.37 19.33 -16.22
C SER A 145 2.85 20.65 -15.62
N PRO A 146 2.00 20.55 -14.56
CA PRO A 146 2.18 21.33 -13.34
C PRO A 146 2.26 20.43 -12.08
N PRO A 147 2.81 20.92 -10.95
CA PRO A 147 2.85 20.15 -9.70
C PRO A 147 1.45 20.18 -9.05
N HIS A 148 1.11 19.14 -8.28
CA HIS A 148 -0.08 19.03 -7.39
C HIS A 148 -1.23 18.10 -7.80
N SER A 149 -1.17 17.37 -8.90
CA SER A 149 -2.12 16.26 -9.16
C SER A 149 -1.38 14.95 -9.41
N LEU A 150 -1.80 13.90 -8.70
CA LEU A 150 -1.36 12.51 -8.92
C LEU A 150 -1.93 12.03 -10.27
N HIS A 151 -1.43 12.57 -11.39
CA HIS A 151 -1.70 12.01 -12.70
C HIS A 151 -0.91 10.70 -12.84
N CYS A 152 -1.52 9.59 -12.46
CA CYS A 152 -0.89 8.29 -12.58
C CYS A 152 -0.79 7.90 -14.07
N HIS A 153 0.42 7.62 -14.56
CA HIS A 153 0.60 6.80 -15.77
C HIS A 153 0.32 5.32 -15.44
N CYS A 154 -0.88 5.08 -14.91
CA CYS A 154 -1.41 3.77 -14.62
C CYS A 154 -1.93 3.17 -15.93
N LEU A 155 -1.67 1.89 -16.19
CA LEU A 155 -2.50 1.12 -17.13
C LEU A 155 -3.78 0.75 -16.36
N PRO A 156 -4.93 1.38 -16.60
CA PRO A 156 -6.12 1.04 -15.86
C PRO A 156 -6.67 -0.25 -16.47
N ILE A 157 -6.26 -1.41 -15.97
CA ILE A 157 -7.15 -2.58 -16.01
C ILE A 157 -8.18 -2.40 -14.90
N VAL A 158 -8.98 -1.33 -15.03
CA VAL A 158 -10.14 -1.08 -14.18
C VAL A 158 -11.30 -1.81 -14.84
N ARG A 159 -11.55 -3.06 -14.42
CA ARG A 159 -12.82 -3.73 -14.66
C ARG A 159 -13.82 -3.37 -13.56
N ALA A 160 -13.95 -2.08 -13.26
CA ALA A 160 -15.02 -1.58 -12.39
C ALA A 160 -16.36 -1.72 -13.12
N VAL A 161 -17.35 -2.30 -12.45
CA VAL A 161 -18.71 -2.38 -12.98
C VAL A 161 -19.31 -0.98 -12.94
N ARG A 162 -19.59 -0.43 -14.13
CA ARG A 162 -19.73 1.01 -14.38
C ARG A 162 -21.11 1.55 -14.00
N LYS A 163 -21.26 2.06 -12.77
CA LYS A 163 -22.36 2.97 -12.43
C LYS A 163 -21.87 4.17 -11.61
N PRO A 164 -22.57 5.32 -11.72
CA PRO A 164 -22.26 6.50 -10.92
C PRO A 164 -22.37 6.19 -9.42
N TRP A 165 -21.47 6.77 -8.64
CA TRP A 165 -21.48 6.81 -7.19
C TRP A 165 -21.46 8.28 -6.76
N THR A 166 -22.25 8.62 -5.75
CA THR A 166 -22.29 9.96 -5.16
C THR A 166 -22.11 9.85 -3.66
N ALA A 167 -21.42 10.83 -3.08
CA ALA A 167 -21.22 10.89 -1.63
C ALA A 167 -22.57 10.81 -0.90
N GLY A 168 -22.66 9.92 0.09
CA GLY A 168 -23.87 9.72 0.89
C GLY A 168 -24.87 8.69 0.35
N CYS A 169 -24.54 7.91 -0.68
CA CYS A 169 -25.43 6.84 -1.18
C CYS A 169 -25.57 5.61 -0.25
N GLY A 170 -24.87 5.61 0.90
CA GLY A 170 -24.93 4.55 1.91
C GLY A 170 -24.03 3.34 1.65
N GLU A 171 -23.21 3.36 0.59
CA GLU A 171 -22.27 2.30 0.22
C GLU A 171 -20.85 2.87 0.05
N ASP A 172 -19.83 2.09 0.40
CA ASP A 172 -18.43 2.44 0.16
C ASP A 172 -18.15 2.51 -1.36
N ALA A 173 -17.42 3.55 -1.77
CA ALA A 173 -17.03 3.78 -3.15
C ALA A 173 -15.99 2.76 -3.63
N ALA A 174 -15.13 2.27 -2.74
CA ALA A 174 -14.22 1.15 -2.99
C ALA A 174 -14.61 -0.07 -2.14
N HIS A 175 -14.21 -1.27 -2.58
CA HIS A 175 -14.40 -2.46 -1.74
C HIS A 175 -13.50 -2.36 -0.50
N PRO A 176 -13.95 -2.79 0.71
CA PRO A 176 -13.08 -2.85 1.89
C PRO A 176 -11.81 -3.70 1.71
N ASN A 177 -11.83 -4.66 0.78
CA ASN A 177 -10.65 -5.45 0.38
C ASN A 177 -10.16 -5.09 -1.04
N SER A 178 -10.37 -3.85 -1.49
CA SER A 178 -9.78 -3.33 -2.73
C SER A 178 -8.27 -3.19 -2.59
N ARG A 179 -7.57 -3.30 -3.72
CA ARG A 179 -6.12 -3.52 -3.73
C ARG A 179 -5.41 -2.61 -4.73
N PHE A 180 -4.19 -2.23 -4.39
CA PHE A 180 -3.21 -1.75 -5.35
C PHE A 180 -2.10 -2.81 -5.53
N THR A 181 -1.63 -2.95 -6.76
CA THR A 181 -0.47 -3.78 -7.11
C THR A 181 0.59 -2.87 -7.68
N ALA A 182 1.74 -2.78 -7.02
CA ALA A 182 2.81 -1.86 -7.39
C ALA A 182 4.18 -2.58 -7.38
N PRO A 183 5.10 -2.27 -8.32
CA PRO A 183 6.46 -2.81 -8.29
C PRO A 183 7.20 -2.37 -7.02
N ALA A 184 7.94 -3.29 -6.39
CA ALA A 184 8.63 -3.02 -5.12
C ALA A 184 9.69 -1.92 -5.26
N SER A 185 10.36 -1.89 -6.42
CA SER A 185 11.38 -0.91 -6.80
C SER A 185 10.89 0.54 -6.86
N GLN A 186 9.57 0.78 -6.92
CA GLN A 186 9.01 2.13 -6.91
C GLN A 186 8.84 2.69 -5.48
N CYS A 187 9.03 1.87 -4.44
CA CYS A 187 9.02 2.36 -3.06
C CYS A 187 10.28 3.20 -2.79
N PRO A 188 10.16 4.48 -2.37
CA PRO A 188 11.32 5.35 -2.15
C PRO A 188 12.27 4.90 -1.05
N ILE A 189 11.83 3.98 -0.20
CA ILE A 189 12.60 3.44 0.93
C ILE A 189 12.85 1.95 0.78
N ILE A 190 12.78 1.39 -0.43
CA ILE A 190 13.20 0.01 -0.67
C ILE A 190 14.65 -0.18 -0.23
N ASP A 191 14.92 -1.24 0.53
CA ASP A 191 16.27 -1.56 0.99
C ASP A 191 17.13 -2.00 -0.22
N PRO A 192 18.37 -1.51 -0.36
CA PRO A 192 19.24 -1.90 -1.48
C PRO A 192 19.62 -3.39 -1.45
N SER A 193 19.52 -4.05 -0.28
CA SER A 193 19.77 -5.49 -0.08
C SER A 193 18.47 -6.29 0.04
N TRP A 194 17.35 -5.82 -0.53
CA TRP A 194 16.04 -6.48 -0.40
C TRP A 194 16.01 -7.93 -0.91
N GLU A 195 16.99 -8.32 -1.74
CA GLU A 195 17.17 -9.70 -2.24
C GLU A 195 17.88 -10.64 -1.25
N GLY A 196 18.45 -10.15 -0.14
CA GLY A 196 18.88 -11.01 0.96
C GLY A 196 19.67 -10.35 2.08
N MET A 197 19.32 -10.71 3.33
CA MET A 197 19.90 -10.12 4.55
C MET A 197 19.93 -11.10 5.72
N SER A 198 20.55 -10.66 6.83
CA SER A 198 20.55 -11.37 8.12
C SER A 198 19.60 -10.67 9.09
N LEU A 199 18.65 -11.42 9.65
CA LEU A 199 17.72 -10.94 10.66
C LEU A 199 18.42 -10.79 12.01
N ALA A 200 18.10 -9.69 12.70
CA ALA A 200 18.50 -9.45 14.08
C ALA A 200 17.43 -9.94 15.07
N SER A 201 16.15 -9.80 14.74
CA SER A 201 15.03 -10.19 15.60
C SER A 201 13.76 -10.51 14.81
N CYS A 202 12.87 -11.32 15.41
CA CYS A 202 11.49 -11.53 14.95
C CYS A 202 10.50 -10.93 15.97
N VAL A 203 9.46 -10.26 15.47
CA VAL A 203 8.42 -9.60 16.27
C VAL A 203 7.06 -10.23 15.97
N HIS A 204 6.27 -10.49 17.01
CA HIS A 204 4.88 -10.92 16.87
C HIS A 204 3.97 -9.83 17.41
N ALA A 205 2.96 -9.43 16.64
CA ALA A 205 2.04 -8.38 17.01
C ALA A 205 0.59 -8.75 16.70
N SER A 206 -0.34 -8.26 17.51
CA SER A 206 -1.78 -8.49 17.40
C SER A 206 -2.55 -7.23 17.78
N SER A 207 -3.70 -6.98 17.17
CA SER A 207 -4.63 -5.94 17.61
C SER A 207 -5.43 -6.45 18.81
N LEU A 208 -5.35 -5.75 19.94
CA LEU A 208 -6.03 -6.09 21.19
C LEU A 208 -6.67 -4.83 21.78
N SER A 209 -7.89 -4.97 22.32
CA SER A 209 -8.62 -3.87 22.95
C SER A 209 -8.16 -3.57 24.39
N CYS A 210 -7.56 -4.55 25.09
CA CYS A 210 -6.99 -4.40 26.43
C CYS A 210 -6.05 -5.58 26.79
N GLY A 211 -5.31 -5.47 27.89
CA GLY A 211 -4.73 -6.63 28.60
C GLY A 211 -3.35 -7.13 28.17
N ARG A 212 -2.66 -6.49 27.22
CA ARG A 212 -1.22 -6.77 26.94
C ARG A 212 -0.39 -5.49 26.95
N ALA A 213 0.86 -5.63 27.39
CA ALA A 213 1.86 -4.57 27.32
C ALA A 213 2.12 -4.16 25.85
N LEU A 214 2.48 -2.89 25.63
CA LEU A 214 2.75 -2.33 24.31
C LEU A 214 3.90 -3.05 23.58
N LEU A 215 4.94 -3.45 24.33
CA LEU A 215 6.06 -4.25 23.85
C LEU A 215 6.61 -5.08 25.00
N GLN A 216 6.84 -6.37 24.77
CA GLN A 216 7.49 -7.26 25.72
C GLN A 216 8.48 -8.14 24.97
N ARG A 217 9.68 -8.28 25.53
CA ARG A 217 10.66 -9.25 25.03
C ARG A 217 10.33 -10.61 25.65
N ALA A 218 10.21 -11.63 24.78
CA ALA A 218 10.10 -13.03 25.20
C ALA A 218 11.43 -13.53 25.75
#